data_AF-A0A0R3TTR0-F1
#
_entry.id   AF-A0A0R3TTR0-F1
#
_cell.length_a   1.000
_cell.length_b   1.000
_cell.length_c   1.000
_cell.angle_alpha   90.00
_cell.angle_beta   90.00
_cell.angle_gamma   90.00
#
_symmetry.space_group_name_H-M   'P 1'
#
loop_
_entity.id
_entity.type
_entity.pdbx_description
1 polymer ?
#
loop_
_entity_poly.entity_id
_entity_poly.type
_entity_poly.pdbx_seq_one_letter_code
_entity_poly.pdbx_strand_id
1 'polypeptide(L)'
;MSEYNCAAKGPLKLKTEAKMSKPKKNKKHRKDDAKKIIAAEVVSAEKEPVLTKTAAEVEFERKKERRMMETILSKAEKSHKQRIMEFNEQLNSMSEHFDIPKVSWTK
;
A
#
# COMPACT_ATOMS: atom_id res chain seq x y z
N MET A 1 -8.53 22.14 -26.04
CA MET A 1 -7.06 22.02 -25.99
C MET A 1 -6.70 20.99 -24.92
N SER A 2 -5.73 20.10 -25.16
CA SER A 2 -5.36 19.04 -24.20
C SER A 2 -4.57 19.61 -23.01
N GLU A 3 -4.95 19.23 -21.80
CA GLU A 3 -4.35 19.64 -20.50
C GLU A 3 -2.84 19.33 -20.39
N TYR A 4 -2.30 18.48 -21.26
CA TYR A 4 -0.91 18.03 -21.20
C TYR A 4 0.06 18.83 -22.09
N ASN A 5 -0.41 19.91 -22.73
CA ASN A 5 0.47 20.74 -23.56
C ASN A 5 1.54 21.49 -22.76
N CYS A 6 1.34 21.71 -21.46
CA CYS A 6 2.31 22.39 -20.58
C CYS A 6 3.36 21.46 -19.95
N ALA A 7 3.23 20.13 -20.12
CA ALA A 7 4.15 19.19 -19.50
C ALA A 7 5.54 19.22 -20.18
N ALA A 8 6.60 19.23 -19.37
CA ALA A 8 7.97 19.21 -19.88
C ALA A 8 8.28 17.86 -20.55
N LYS A 9 8.46 17.86 -21.87
CA LYS A 9 8.67 16.65 -22.70
C LYS A 9 10.13 16.16 -22.74
N GLY A 10 10.93 16.49 -21.74
CA GLY A 10 12.38 16.22 -21.70
C GLY A 10 12.79 15.24 -20.59
N PRO A 11 13.97 14.60 -20.71
CA PRO A 11 14.48 13.70 -19.68
C PRO A 11 14.74 14.44 -18.36
N LEU A 12 14.25 13.89 -17.25
CA LEU A 12 14.36 14.46 -15.91
C LEU A 12 15.83 14.48 -15.46
N LYS A 13 16.40 15.69 -15.31
CA LYS A 13 17.75 15.88 -14.77
C LYS A 13 17.67 16.05 -13.26
N LEU A 14 17.99 14.99 -12.52
CA LEU A 14 18.11 15.04 -11.06
C LEU A 14 19.52 15.52 -10.68
N LYS A 15 19.62 16.43 -9.71
CA LYS A 15 20.90 16.78 -9.07
C LYS A 15 21.29 15.65 -8.14
N THR A 16 21.84 14.58 -8.69
CA THR A 16 22.64 13.62 -7.94
C THR A 16 24.10 13.84 -8.31
N GLU A 17 25.00 13.82 -7.33
CA GLU A 17 26.44 14.12 -7.52
C GLU A 17 27.21 13.04 -8.30
N ALA A 18 26.51 12.18 -9.05
CA ALA A 18 27.10 11.09 -9.79
C ALA A 18 26.98 11.35 -11.30
N LYS A 19 28.11 11.68 -11.94
CA LYS A 19 28.24 11.66 -13.40
C LYS A 19 27.99 10.23 -13.91
N MET A 20 26.78 9.95 -14.39
CA MET A 20 26.48 8.67 -15.03
C MET A 20 27.12 8.62 -16.43
N SER A 21 28.21 7.87 -16.54
CA SER A 21 28.83 7.49 -17.81
C SER A 21 27.98 6.44 -18.54
N LYS A 22 28.00 6.44 -19.88
CA LYS A 22 27.19 5.55 -20.74
C LYS A 22 27.49 4.06 -20.47
N PRO A 23 26.49 3.15 -20.62
CA PRO A 23 26.69 1.74 -20.29
C PRO A 23 27.48 1.01 -21.39
N LYS A 24 28.63 0.43 -21.03
CA LYS A 24 29.24 -0.69 -21.76
C LYS A 24 28.84 -2.00 -21.09
N LYS A 25 28.34 -2.92 -21.91
CA LYS A 25 27.94 -4.30 -21.60
C LYS A 25 29.12 -5.06 -20.99
N ASN A 26 29.00 -5.55 -19.75
CA ASN A 26 29.44 -6.89 -19.33
C ASN A 26 29.11 -7.24 -17.86
N LYS A 27 28.83 -8.53 -17.68
CA LYS A 27 28.37 -9.29 -16.50
C LYS A 27 29.43 -9.41 -15.41
N LYS A 28 29.10 -9.14 -14.13
CA LYS A 28 29.33 -10.03 -12.96
C LYS A 28 28.97 -9.36 -11.61
N HIS A 29 28.14 -10.10 -10.86
CA HIS A 29 27.96 -10.20 -9.40
C HIS A 29 28.56 -9.10 -8.48
N ARG A 30 27.69 -8.37 -7.76
CA ARG A 30 28.02 -7.77 -6.46
C ARG A 30 26.75 -7.62 -5.62
N LYS A 31 26.63 -8.46 -4.59
CA LYS A 31 25.57 -8.45 -3.57
C LYS A 31 26.15 -7.80 -2.31
N ASP A 32 26.39 -6.50 -2.27
CA ASP A 32 26.93 -5.88 -1.03
C ASP A 32 26.34 -4.49 -0.70
N ASP A 33 25.63 -3.83 -1.61
CA ASP A 33 25.18 -2.44 -1.37
C ASP A 33 23.90 -2.31 -0.53
N ALA A 34 23.14 -3.40 -0.34
CA ALA A 34 21.90 -3.37 0.44
C ALA A 34 22.13 -3.25 1.96
N LYS A 35 23.31 -3.63 2.47
CA LYS A 35 23.61 -3.56 3.92
C LYS A 35 24.01 -2.17 4.38
N LYS A 36 24.41 -1.26 3.48
CA LYS A 36 24.94 0.06 3.86
C LYS A 36 23.84 1.13 3.99
N ILE A 37 22.67 0.92 3.39
CA ILE A 37 21.54 1.86 3.44
C ILE A 37 20.81 1.77 4.81
N ILE A 38 20.72 0.58 5.39
CA ILE A 38 20.00 0.36 6.66
C ILE A 38 20.77 0.93 7.87
N ALA A 39 22.10 1.04 7.80
CA ALA A 39 22.92 1.52 8.92
C ALA A 39 23.00 3.05 9.02
N ALA A 40 22.64 3.79 7.95
CA ALA A 40 22.80 5.25 7.90
C ALA A 40 21.60 6.04 8.46
N GLU A 41 20.45 5.38 8.70
CA GLU A 41 19.22 6.02 9.20
C GLU A 41 19.06 5.89 10.74
N VAL A 42 20.15 5.62 11.48
CA VAL A 42 20.09 5.42 12.95
C VAL A 42 20.78 6.56 13.73
N VAL A 43 21.32 7.59 13.07
CA VAL A 43 21.98 8.69 13.81
C VAL A 43 21.56 10.05 13.25
N SER A 44 20.42 10.55 13.73
CA SER A 44 20.22 11.99 13.94
C SER A 44 19.37 12.17 15.19
N ALA A 45 20.06 12.19 16.32
CA ALA A 45 19.48 12.51 17.62
C ALA A 45 19.45 14.02 17.80
N GLU A 46 18.33 14.64 17.44
CA GLU A 46 17.88 15.89 18.05
C GLU A 46 16.65 15.54 18.89
N LYS A 47 16.75 15.76 20.21
CA LYS A 47 15.71 15.42 21.19
C LYS A 47 14.54 16.40 21.07
N GLU A 48 13.65 16.12 20.14
CA GLU A 48 12.23 16.52 20.24
C GLU A 48 11.66 15.97 21.57
N PRO A 49 10.72 16.66 22.24
CA PRO A 49 10.14 16.15 23.47
C PRO A 49 9.57 14.77 23.18
N VAL A 50 10.16 13.74 23.81
CA VAL A 50 9.64 12.38 23.76
C VAL A 50 8.29 12.45 24.46
N LEU A 51 7.23 12.70 23.68
CA LEU A 51 5.85 12.49 24.08
C LEU A 51 5.75 11.00 24.34
N THR A 52 5.98 10.62 25.60
CA THR A 52 5.75 9.27 26.07
C THR A 52 4.28 8.98 25.83
N LYS A 53 4.01 7.98 24.99
CA LYS A 53 2.63 7.56 24.70
C LYS A 53 1.90 7.35 26.01
N THR A 54 0.68 7.88 26.09
CA THR A 54 -0.19 7.66 27.24
C THR A 54 -0.48 6.17 27.39
N ALA A 55 -0.84 5.72 28.60
CA ALA A 55 -1.17 4.31 28.84
C ALA A 55 -2.27 3.81 27.87
N ALA A 56 -3.24 4.67 27.55
CA ALA A 56 -4.30 4.40 26.59
C ALA A 56 -3.76 4.26 25.14
N GLU A 57 -2.84 5.12 24.72
CA GLU A 57 -2.21 5.03 23.39
C GLU A 57 -1.38 3.75 23.24
N VAL A 58 -0.64 3.36 24.28
CA VAL A 58 0.13 2.09 24.28
C VAL A 58 -0.81 0.88 24.15
N GLU A 59 -1.92 0.88 24.87
CA GLU A 59 -2.89 -0.22 24.79
C GLU A 59 -3.61 -0.27 23.43
N PHE A 60 -3.92 0.89 22.86
CA PHE A 60 -4.50 1.00 21.52
C PHE A 60 -3.55 0.45 20.45
N GLU A 61 -2.26 0.81 20.52
CA GLU A 61 -1.27 0.35 19.56
C GLU A 61 -1.08 -1.16 19.62
N ARG A 62 -1.01 -1.74 20.83
CA ARG A 62 -1.01 -3.21 21.01
C ARG A 62 -2.23 -3.87 20.38
N LYS A 63 -3.43 -3.29 20.55
CA LYS A 63 -4.67 -3.79 19.91
C LYS A 63 -4.63 -3.65 18.39
N LYS A 64 -4.07 -2.55 17.89
CA LYS A 64 -3.90 -2.29 16.45
C LYS A 64 -2.95 -3.28 15.80
N GLU A 65 -1.82 -3.57 16.43
CA GLU A 65 -0.84 -4.57 15.96
C GLU A 65 -1.48 -5.96 15.87
N ARG A 66 -2.23 -6.38 16.91
CA ARG A 66 -2.97 -7.66 16.89
C ARG A 66 -3.93 -7.74 15.70
N ARG A 67 -4.79 -6.73 15.52
CA ARG A 67 -5.74 -6.69 14.39
C ARG A 67 -5.04 -6.63 13.04
N MET A 68 -3.92 -5.93 12.95
CA MET A 68 -3.14 -5.84 11.72
C MET A 68 -2.59 -7.22 11.34
N MET A 69 -2.08 -7.99 12.30
CA MET A 69 -1.61 -9.35 12.06
C MET A 69 -2.75 -10.26 11.54
N GLU A 70 -3.92 -10.22 12.19
CA GLU A 70 -5.13 -10.95 11.75
C GLU A 70 -5.59 -10.52 10.34
N THR A 71 -5.54 -9.23 10.05
CA THR A 71 -5.91 -8.68 8.74
C THR A 71 -4.92 -9.09 7.65
N ILE A 72 -3.63 -9.15 7.98
CA ILE A 72 -2.59 -9.58 7.04
C ILE A 72 -2.78 -11.07 6.70
N LEU A 73 -3.00 -11.91 7.72
CA LEU A 73 -3.26 -13.35 7.53
C LEU A 73 -4.51 -13.57 6.66
N SER A 74 -5.65 -13.00 7.04
CA SER A 74 -6.91 -13.16 6.29
C SER A 74 -6.86 -12.62 4.85
N LYS A 75 -6.12 -11.52 4.60
CA LYS A 75 -5.91 -11.01 3.23
C LYS A 75 -4.98 -11.90 2.41
N ALA A 76 -3.99 -12.53 3.04
CA ALA A 76 -3.06 -13.43 2.37
C ALA A 76 -3.70 -14.78 2.03
N GLU A 77 -4.68 -15.23 2.81
CA GLU A 77 -5.40 -16.49 2.58
C GLU A 77 -6.14 -16.55 1.25
N LYS A 78 -6.78 -15.45 0.82
CA LYS A 78 -7.64 -15.43 -0.37
C LYS A 78 -6.99 -14.73 -1.56
N SER A 79 -6.87 -15.46 -2.66
CA SER A 79 -6.49 -14.88 -3.95
C SER A 79 -7.55 -13.87 -4.44
N HIS A 80 -7.16 -12.91 -5.28
CA HIS A 80 -8.10 -11.94 -5.86
C HIS A 80 -9.22 -12.62 -6.64
N LYS A 81 -8.91 -13.69 -7.38
CA LYS A 81 -9.91 -14.49 -8.11
C LYS A 81 -10.93 -15.13 -7.17
N GLN A 82 -10.49 -15.67 -6.03
CA GLN A 82 -11.38 -16.25 -5.02
C GLN A 82 -12.30 -15.19 -4.41
N ARG A 83 -11.77 -13.99 -4.12
CA ARG A 83 -12.59 -12.86 -3.66
C ARG A 83 -13.65 -12.44 -4.68
N ILE A 84 -13.31 -12.45 -5.98
CA ILE A 84 -14.30 -12.17 -7.05
C ILE A 84 -15.36 -13.27 -7.11
N MET A 85 -14.96 -14.54 -7.00
CA MET A 85 -15.92 -15.66 -7.03
C MET A 85 -16.88 -15.60 -5.83
N GLU A 86 -16.38 -15.45 -4.60
CA GLU A 86 -17.22 -15.25 -3.41
C GLU A 86 -18.16 -14.05 -3.57
N PHE A 87 -17.66 -12.93 -4.10
CA PHE A 87 -18.49 -11.75 -4.32
C PHE A 87 -19.62 -12.02 -5.33
N ASN A 88 -19.31 -12.70 -6.43
CA ASN A 88 -20.32 -13.05 -7.43
C ASN A 88 -21.34 -14.07 -6.89
N GLU A 89 -20.89 -15.04 -6.09
CA GLU A 89 -21.77 -15.98 -5.39
C GLU A 89 -22.70 -15.24 -4.41
N GLN A 90 -22.18 -14.29 -3.65
CA GLN A 90 -22.97 -13.45 -2.75
C GLN A 90 -24.01 -12.61 -3.49
N LEU A 91 -23.64 -12.00 -4.62
CA LEU A 91 -24.56 -11.23 -5.44
C LEU A 91 -25.68 -12.10 -6.02
N ASN A 92 -25.35 -13.30 -6.49
CA ASN A 92 -26.34 -14.25 -7.01
C ASN A 92 -27.29 -14.76 -5.91
N SER A 93 -26.81 -14.88 -4.68
CA SER A 93 -27.63 -15.28 -3.54
C SER A 93 -28.47 -14.13 -2.97
N MET A 94 -28.13 -12.88 -3.26
CA MET A 94 -28.83 -11.72 -2.72
C MET A 94 -30.18 -11.56 -3.42
N SER A 95 -31.22 -11.19 -2.66
CA SER A 95 -32.53 -10.93 -3.25
C SER A 95 -32.49 -9.69 -4.13
N GLU A 96 -33.11 -9.76 -5.31
CA GLU A 96 -33.26 -8.60 -6.19
C GLU A 96 -34.15 -7.51 -5.57
N HIS A 97 -35.08 -7.93 -4.70
CA HIS A 97 -36.00 -7.04 -4.00
C HIS A 97 -35.72 -7.03 -2.50
N PHE A 98 -35.64 -5.83 -1.93
CA PHE A 98 -35.39 -5.60 -0.50
C PHE A 98 -36.65 -5.25 0.29
N ASP A 99 -37.82 -5.25 -0.36
CA ASP A 99 -39.11 -4.95 0.24
C ASP A 99 -40.21 -5.83 -0.36
N ILE A 100 -41.28 -6.01 0.39
CA ILE A 100 -42.38 -6.89 0.03
C ILE A 100 -43.29 -6.14 -0.96
N PRO A 101 -43.68 -6.76 -2.09
CA PRO A 101 -44.58 -6.12 -3.03
C PRO A 101 -45.93 -5.81 -2.36
N LYS A 102 -46.48 -4.63 -2.67
CA LYS A 102 -47.78 -4.18 -2.14
C LYS A 102 -48.91 -4.98 -2.80
N VAL A 103 -49.98 -5.24 -2.05
CA VAL A 103 -51.09 -6.14 -2.48
C VAL A 103 -51.83 -5.65 -3.74
N SER A 104 -51.75 -4.37 -4.10
CA SER A 104 -52.33 -3.81 -5.33
C SER A 104 -51.31 -3.60 -6.46
N TRP A 105 -50.15 -4.27 -6.44
CA TRP A 105 -49.16 -4.17 -7.51
C TRP A 105 -49.64 -4.93 -8.76
N THR A 106 -50.29 -4.23 -9.69
CA THR A 106 -50.33 -4.67 -11.10
C THR A 106 -48.98 -4.36 -11.74
N LYS A 107 -48.49 -5.31 -12.55
CA LYS A 107 -47.17 -5.25 -13.21
C LYS A 107 -47.04 -4.07 -14.17
#